data_AF-A0A6N7Z8V4-F1
#
_entry.id   AF-A0A6N7Z8V4-F1
#
_cell.length_a   1.000
_cell.length_b   1.000
_cell.length_c   1.000
_cell.angle_alpha   90.00
_cell.angle_beta   90.00
_cell.angle_gamma   90.00
#
_symmetry.space_group_name_H-M   'P 1'
#
loop_
_entity.id
_entity.type
_entity.pdbx_description
1 polymer ?
#
loop_
_entity_poly.entity_id
_entity_poly.type
_entity_poly.pdbx_seq_one_letter_code
_entity_poly.pdbx_strand_id
1 'polypeptide(L)'
;MGSQHADPALTVRPPAEVKDRADAVLKERGLPMRGFVVACLAALADDPDAFLAHLAKHWPAEKPRGRPRATDRAADRPAAAGAG
;
A
#
# COMPACT_ATOMS: atom_id res chain seq x y z
N MET A 1 -15.76 35.64 8.55
CA MET A 1 -15.70 34.63 7.47
C MET A 1 -14.67 33.59 7.89
N GLY A 2 -15.13 32.45 8.40
CA GLY A 2 -14.24 31.41 8.91
C GLY A 2 -13.57 30.67 7.75
N SER A 3 -12.25 30.57 7.81
CA SER A 3 -11.43 29.74 6.94
C SER A 3 -11.98 28.32 6.94
N GLN A 4 -12.56 27.88 5.82
CA GLN A 4 -12.75 26.46 5.54
C GLN A 4 -11.35 25.88 5.38
N HIS A 5 -10.74 25.44 6.49
CA HIS A 5 -9.63 24.49 6.42
C HIS A 5 -10.24 23.23 5.80
N ALA A 6 -10.13 23.12 4.47
CA ALA A 6 -10.42 21.87 3.79
C ALA A 6 -9.55 20.81 4.46
N ASP A 7 -10.17 19.74 4.96
CA ASP A 7 -9.45 18.63 5.56
C ASP A 7 -8.31 18.19 4.64
N PRO A 8 -7.10 17.94 5.17
CA PRO A 8 -5.96 17.56 4.36
C PRO A 8 -6.28 16.32 3.52
N ALA A 9 -6.00 16.39 2.22
CA ALA A 9 -6.31 15.31 1.29
C ALA A 9 -5.44 14.07 1.57
N LEU A 10 -6.08 12.94 1.92
CA LEU A 10 -5.41 11.65 2.03
C LEU A 10 -5.14 11.08 0.63
N THR A 11 -3.88 11.05 0.22
CA THR A 11 -3.46 10.49 -1.07
C THR A 11 -2.94 9.06 -0.89
N VAL A 12 -3.76 8.07 -1.26
CA VAL A 12 -3.36 6.65 -1.29
C VAL A 12 -3.27 6.18 -2.73
N ARG A 13 -2.20 5.46 -3.09
CA ARG A 13 -2.02 4.83 -4.41
C ARG A 13 -2.16 3.31 -4.30
N PRO A 14 -3.39 2.77 -4.28
CA PRO A 14 -3.60 1.33 -4.32
C PRO A 14 -3.21 0.74 -5.68
N PRO A 15 -2.91 -0.57 -5.75
CA PRO A 15 -2.82 -1.28 -7.03
C PRO A 15 -4.09 -1.05 -7.85
N ALA A 16 -3.94 -0.75 -9.16
CA ALA A 16 -5.06 -0.37 -10.02
C ALA A 16 -6.16 -1.43 -10.04
N GLU A 17 -5.79 -2.71 -10.17
CA GLU A 17 -6.76 -3.81 -10.18
C GLU A 17 -7.59 -3.92 -8.89
N VAL A 18 -6.98 -3.65 -7.74
CA VAL A 18 -7.68 -3.69 -6.44
C VAL A 18 -8.67 -2.54 -6.36
N LYS A 19 -8.24 -1.34 -6.77
CA LYS A 19 -9.09 -0.16 -6.82
C LYS A 19 -10.28 -0.36 -7.74
N ASP A 20 -10.06 -0.88 -8.94
CA ASP A 20 -11.10 -0.99 -9.96
C ASP A 20 -12.15 -2.04 -9.57
N ARG A 21 -11.73 -3.17 -8.97
CA ARG A 21 -12.67 -4.17 -8.41
C ARG A 21 -13.50 -3.58 -7.27
N ALA A 22 -12.87 -2.85 -6.35
CA ALA A 22 -13.59 -2.21 -5.24
C ALA A 22 -14.57 -1.14 -5.73
N ASP A 23 -14.15 -0.32 -6.72
CA ASP A 23 -15.00 0.71 -7.31
C ASP A 23 -16.23 0.12 -8.02
N ALA A 24 -16.07 -0.99 -8.73
CA ALA A 24 -17.20 -1.71 -9.34
C ALA A 24 -18.23 -2.17 -8.29
N VAL A 25 -17.76 -2.83 -7.21
CA VAL A 25 -18.64 -3.30 -6.12
C VAL A 25 -19.38 -2.15 -5.44
N LEU A 26 -18.70 -1.01 -5.22
CA LEU A 26 -19.32 0.17 -4.62
C LEU A 26 -20.35 0.81 -5.56
N LYS A 27 -20.03 0.92 -6.85
CA LYS A 27 -20.96 1.44 -7.87
C LYS A 27 -22.22 0.60 -8.01
N GLU A 28 -22.09 -0.73 -8.03
CA GLU A 28 -23.24 -1.66 -8.04
C GLU A 28 -24.17 -1.43 -6.84
N ARG A 29 -23.62 -0.98 -5.71
CA ARG A 29 -24.36 -0.70 -4.47
C ARG A 29 -24.77 0.76 -4.31
N GLY A 30 -24.48 1.62 -5.29
CA GLY A 30 -24.75 3.06 -5.23
C GLY A 30 -23.92 3.81 -4.18
N LEU A 31 -22.79 3.27 -3.74
CA LEU A 31 -21.94 3.85 -2.71
C LEU A 31 -20.74 4.59 -3.33
N PRO A 32 -20.43 5.83 -2.91
CA PRO A 32 -19.25 6.55 -3.40
C PRO A 32 -17.98 6.09 -2.69
N MET A 33 -16.88 5.97 -3.44
CA MET A 33 -15.54 5.60 -2.92
C MET A 33 -15.10 6.48 -1.73
N ARG A 34 -15.31 7.79 -1.82
CA ARG A 34 -14.97 8.72 -0.72
C ARG A 34 -15.76 8.39 0.55
N GLY A 35 -17.05 8.10 0.43
CA GLY A 35 -17.90 7.74 1.57
C GLY A 35 -17.47 6.43 2.21
N PHE A 36 -17.08 5.44 1.38
CA PHE A 36 -16.51 4.18 1.86
C PHE A 36 -15.23 4.39 2.68
N VAL A 37 -14.28 5.19 2.18
CA VAL A 37 -13.03 5.47 2.92
C VAL A 37 -13.31 6.16 4.26
N VAL A 38 -14.21 7.15 4.28
CA VAL A 38 -14.60 7.82 5.53
C VAL A 38 -15.26 6.84 6.51
N ALA A 39 -16.13 5.95 6.02
CA ALA A 39 -16.77 4.93 6.85
C ALA A 39 -15.74 3.95 7.45
N CYS A 40 -14.73 3.52 6.68
CA CYS A 40 -13.64 2.69 7.19
C CYS A 40 -12.84 3.40 8.30
N LEU A 41 -12.54 4.70 8.13
CA LEU A 41 -11.83 5.48 9.15
C LEU A 41 -12.66 5.66 10.41
N ALA A 42 -13.97 5.90 10.27
CA ALA A 42 -14.89 6.00 11.40
C ALA A 42 -15.00 4.66 12.15
N ALA A 43 -15.14 3.54 11.42
CA ALA A 43 -15.19 2.21 12.02
C ALA A 43 -13.89 1.85 12.77
N LEU A 44 -12.74 2.21 12.20
CA LEU A 44 -11.44 2.04 12.86
C LEU A 44 -11.34 2.86 14.15
N ALA A 45 -11.91 4.08 14.18
CA ALA A 45 -11.88 4.93 15.36
C ALA A 45 -12.84 4.47 16.47
N ASP A 46 -13.93 3.80 16.10
CA ASP A 46 -14.96 3.29 17.03
C ASP A 46 -14.52 1.98 17.70
N ASP A 47 -14.08 0.98 16.92
CA ASP A 47 -13.54 -0.29 17.43
C ASP A 47 -12.31 -0.72 16.62
N PRO A 48 -11.11 -0.29 17.07
CA PRO A 48 -9.87 -0.57 16.35
C PRO A 48 -9.57 -2.06 16.26
N ASP A 49 -9.76 -2.80 17.34
CA ASP A 49 -9.34 -4.21 17.44
C ASP A 49 -10.20 -5.09 16.54
N ALA A 50 -11.53 -4.91 16.56
CA ALA A 50 -12.43 -5.67 15.71
C ALA A 50 -12.19 -5.36 14.22
N PHE A 51 -12.00 -4.08 13.87
CA PHE A 51 -11.77 -3.69 12.49
C PHE A 51 -10.41 -4.17 11.96
N LEU A 52 -9.34 -4.06 12.75
CA LEU A 52 -8.01 -4.56 12.37
C LEU A 52 -7.98 -6.09 12.25
N ALA A 53 -8.68 -6.81 13.13
CA ALA A 53 -8.84 -8.26 13.02
C ALA A 53 -9.52 -8.65 11.69
N HIS A 54 -10.53 -7.89 11.24
CA HIS A 54 -11.18 -8.13 9.95
C HIS A 54 -10.24 -7.91 8.76
N LEU A 55 -9.35 -6.91 8.85
CA LEU A 55 -8.40 -6.55 7.80
C LEU A 55 -7.14 -7.42 7.75
N ALA A 56 -6.85 -8.21 8.78
CA ALA A 56 -5.61 -8.98 8.89
C ALA A 56 -5.27 -9.81 7.65
N LYS A 57 -6.25 -10.46 7.01
CA LYS A 57 -6.08 -11.26 5.79
C LYS A 57 -5.77 -10.47 4.51
N HIS A 58 -6.02 -9.16 4.54
CA HIS A 58 -5.82 -8.24 3.41
C HIS A 58 -4.63 -7.31 3.64
N TRP A 59 -3.99 -7.38 4.81
CA TRP A 59 -2.86 -6.53 5.13
C TRP A 59 -1.71 -6.82 4.15
N PRO A 60 -1.16 -5.79 3.48
CA PRO A 60 -0.08 -6.02 2.55
C PRO A 60 1.12 -6.59 3.32
N ALA A 61 1.74 -7.62 2.75
CA ALA A 61 3.02 -8.10 3.26
C ALA A 61 4.00 -6.93 3.28
N GLU A 62 4.69 -6.74 4.40
CA GLU A 62 5.70 -5.71 4.52
C GLU A 62 6.79 -5.99 3.48
N LYS A 63 6.90 -5.13 2.46
CA LYS A 63 7.96 -5.28 1.47
C LYS A 63 9.30 -5.11 2.21
N PRO A 64 10.24 -6.06 2.11
CA PRO A 64 11.55 -5.89 2.71
C PRO A 64 12.18 -4.60 2.16
N ARG A 65 12.32 -3.59 3.02
CA ARG A 65 13.00 -2.34 2.70
C ARG A 65 14.50 -2.62 2.75
N GLY A 66 15.02 -3.19 1.69
CA GLY A 66 16.44 -3.40 1.48
C GLY A 66 16.86 -2.90 0.10
N ARG A 67 17.91 -2.06 0.06
CA ARG A 67 18.69 -1.84 -1.17
C ARG A 67 19.08 -3.22 -1.72
N PRO A 68 18.98 -3.49 -3.04
CA PRO A 68 19.48 -4.73 -3.60
C PRO A 68 20.92 -4.93 -3.12
N ARG A 69 21.21 -6.01 -2.39
CA ARG A 69 22.59 -6.39 -2.11
C ARG A 69 23.21 -6.79 -3.45
N ALA A 70 24.07 -5.93 -3.99
CA ALA A 70 24.97 -6.27 -5.06
C ALA A 70 26.01 -7.25 -4.52
N THR A 71 25.63 -8.51 -4.32
CA THR A 71 26.54 -9.61 -3.98
C THR A 71 26.25 -10.78 -4.91
N ASP A 72 26.40 -10.55 -6.21
CA ASP A 72 26.49 -11.64 -7.21
C ASP A 72 27.23 -11.19 -8.48
N ARG A 73 28.21 -10.28 -8.34
CA ARG A 73 29.04 -9.84 -9.48
C ARG A 73 30.54 -9.79 -9.19
N ALA A 74 30.99 -10.51 -8.17
CA ALA A 74 32.42 -10.61 -7.80
C ALA A 74 33.00 -12.04 -7.93
N ALA A 75 32.30 -12.95 -8.62
CA ALA A 75 32.77 -14.32 -8.85
C ALA A 75 33.25 -14.59 -10.29
N ASP A 76 33.43 -13.54 -11.12
CA ASP A 76 34.01 -13.69 -12.46
C ASP A 76 35.22 -12.76 -12.59
N ARG A 77 36.29 -13.11 -11.86
CA ARG A 77 37.64 -12.69 -12.21
C ARG A 77 38.44 -13.96 -12.48
N PRO A 78 38.63 -14.38 -13.74
CA PRO A 78 39.63 -15.38 -14.04
C PRO A 78 41.01 -14.78 -13.75
N ALA A 79 41.74 -15.41 -12.84
CA ALA A 79 43.15 -15.15 -12.61
C ALA A 79 43.96 -15.77 -13.76
N ALA A 80 44.51 -14.93 -14.64
CA ALA A 80 45.58 -15.25 -15.58
C ALA A 80 46.15 -13.92 -16.12
N ALA A 81 47.44 -13.66 -16.26
CA ALA A 81 48.61 -14.50 -16.15
C ALA A 81 49.83 -13.64 -15.76
N GLY A 82 50.71 -14.20 -14.93
CA GLY A 82 52.11 -13.82 -14.89
C GLY A 82 52.90 -14.77 -15.79
N ALA A 83 53.70 -14.20 -16.69
CA ALA A 83 54.84 -14.76 -17.41
C ALA A 83 55.34 -13.60 -18.29
N GLY A 84 56.61 -13.22 -18.37
CA GLY A 84 57.90 -13.74 -17.94
C GLY A 84 58.92 -12.88 -18.67
#